data_AF-F7K0K5-F1
#
_entry.id   AF-F7K0K5-F1
#
_cell.length_a   1.000
_cell.length_b   1.000
_cell.length_c   1.000
_cell.angle_alpha   90.00
_cell.angle_beta   90.00
_cell.angle_gamma   90.00
#
_symmetry.space_group_name_H-M   'P 1'
#
loop_
_entity.id
_entity.type
_entity.pdbx_description
1 polymer ?
#
loop_
_entity_poly.entity_id
_entity_poly.type
_entity_poly.pdbx_seq_one_letter_code
_entity_poly.pdbx_strand_id
1 'polypeptide(L)'
;MEKMKQECKVKKPLKIWQGVLTLLVSAVILFVAAPILLSPFGMYGSLLGELLLFGVAVGAVLLFQGDLREVFPLKKPHFSGIAGTILIWVGTFLCEMVLLLILSLFFPEQILEVNDGLSSSIAAGPFLLSFVTVAISPAICEEVLFRGTFVSSLRGRLGKWAVLLISGCIFGMFHGDVFRFFSDSDRWGDDGISVVGNRKYVL
;
A
#
# COMPACT_ATOMS: atom_id res chain seq x y z
N MET A 1 28.64 -38.97 9.68
CA MET A 1 27.53 -38.00 9.53
C MET A 1 27.83 -36.81 10.42
N GLU A 2 28.97 -36.14 10.25
CA GLU A 2 29.11 -35.04 9.30
C GLU A 2 27.89 -34.10 9.24
N LYS A 3 28.08 -32.93 9.86
CA LYS A 3 27.47 -31.65 9.52
C LYS A 3 25.94 -31.54 9.59
N MET A 4 25.42 -31.43 10.81
CA MET A 4 24.36 -30.45 11.08
C MET A 4 24.73 -29.62 12.31
N LYS A 5 25.90 -28.96 12.22
CA LYS A 5 26.09 -27.67 12.89
C LYS A 5 25.03 -26.76 12.27
N GLN A 6 23.83 -26.77 12.82
CA GLN A 6 22.88 -25.71 12.61
C GLN A 6 23.52 -24.52 13.30
N GLU A 7 24.44 -23.86 12.61
CA GLU A 7 24.86 -22.51 12.94
C GLU A 7 23.56 -21.76 13.07
N CYS A 8 23.17 -21.47 14.32
CA CYS A 8 22.11 -20.55 14.61
C CYS A 8 22.64 -19.21 14.09
N LYS A 9 22.49 -18.99 12.78
CA LYS A 9 22.90 -17.77 12.09
C LYS A 9 22.22 -16.67 12.88
N VAL A 10 23.02 -15.90 13.62
CA VAL A 10 22.54 -14.78 14.42
C VAL A 10 21.82 -13.86 13.46
N LYS A 11 20.49 -13.94 13.44
CA LYS A 11 19.67 -13.16 12.53
C LYS A 11 19.76 -11.71 13.00
N LYS A 12 20.01 -10.81 12.05
CA LYS A 12 20.31 -9.40 12.34
C LYS A 12 19.07 -8.55 12.11
N PRO A 13 18.88 -7.46 12.87
CA PRO A 13 17.83 -6.50 12.58
C PRO A 13 18.09 -5.86 11.22
N LEU A 14 17.03 -5.64 10.44
CA LEU A 14 17.11 -4.98 9.13
C LEU A 14 17.74 -3.58 9.27
N LYS A 15 18.58 -3.17 8.33
CA LYS A 15 19.14 -1.81 8.23
C LYS A 15 18.17 -0.88 7.51
N ILE A 16 18.23 0.42 7.79
CA ILE A 16 17.37 1.45 7.17
C ILE A 16 17.36 1.34 5.64
N TRP A 17 18.55 1.26 5.01
CA TRP A 17 18.65 1.19 3.55
C TRP A 17 17.97 -0.06 2.97
N GLN A 18 17.89 -1.17 3.72
CA GLN A 18 17.22 -2.40 3.27
C GLN A 18 15.70 -2.21 3.24
N GLY A 19 15.13 -1.55 4.26
CA GLY A 19 13.72 -1.18 4.27
C GLY A 19 13.38 -0.20 3.15
N VAL A 20 14.21 0.84 2.96
CA VAL A 20 14.04 1.82 1.87
C VAL A 20 14.14 1.14 0.50
N LEU A 21 15.14 0.28 0.27
CA LEU A 21 15.26 -0.45 -0.99
C LEU A 21 14.06 -1.34 -1.26
N THR A 22 13.55 -2.04 -0.23
CA THR A 22 12.35 -2.87 -0.35
C THR A 22 11.15 -2.03 -0.77
N LEU A 23 10.94 -0.86 -0.14
CA LEU A 23 9.89 0.07 -0.56
C LEU A 23 10.07 0.56 -2.00
N LEU A 24 11.29 0.94 -2.41
CA LEU A 24 11.53 1.44 -3.77
C LEU A 24 11.23 0.36 -4.82
N VAL A 25 11.64 -0.88 -4.57
CA VAL A 25 11.32 -2.02 -5.45
C VAL A 25 9.81 -2.25 -5.49
N SER A 26 9.14 -2.22 -4.34
CA SER A 26 7.69 -2.34 -4.25
C SER A 26 6.96 -1.20 -4.99
N ALA A 27 7.44 0.04 -4.91
CA ALA A 27 6.88 1.17 -5.64
C ALA A 27 7.01 0.98 -7.16
N VAL A 28 8.17 0.54 -7.65
CA VAL A 28 8.36 0.23 -9.07
C VAL A 28 7.42 -0.88 -9.52
N ILE A 29 7.23 -1.90 -8.70
CA ILE A 29 6.30 -2.99 -9.02
C ILE A 29 4.86 -2.47 -9.07
N LEU A 30 4.42 -1.73 -8.05
CA LEU A 30 3.03 -1.25 -7.93
C LEU A 30 2.68 -0.21 -9.00
N PHE A 31 3.56 0.76 -9.24
CA PHE A 31 3.24 1.89 -10.12
C PHE A 31 3.70 1.72 -11.58
N VAL A 32 4.59 0.77 -11.87
CA VAL A 32 5.14 0.59 -13.22
C VAL A 32 4.94 -0.82 -13.73
N ALA A 33 5.49 -1.83 -13.06
CA ALA A 33 5.50 -3.19 -13.59
C ALA A 33 4.10 -3.85 -13.60
N ALA A 34 3.37 -3.77 -12.50
CA ALA A 34 2.05 -4.38 -12.38
C ALA A 34 1.00 -3.75 -13.32
N PRO A 35 0.91 -2.41 -13.47
CA PRO A 35 0.00 -1.81 -14.45
C PRO A 35 0.32 -2.23 -15.89
N ILE A 36 1.60 -2.38 -16.25
CA ILE A 36 1.99 -2.77 -17.62
C ILE A 36 1.75 -4.27 -17.87
N LEU A 37 2.14 -5.13 -16.92
CA LEU A 37 2.17 -6.58 -17.12
C LEU A 37 0.87 -7.29 -16.69
N LEU A 38 0.17 -6.74 -15.69
CA LEU A 38 -0.94 -7.41 -15.01
C LEU A 38 -2.31 -6.81 -15.32
N SER A 39 -2.38 -5.57 -15.84
CA SER A 39 -3.66 -4.96 -16.21
C SER A 39 -4.54 -5.79 -17.18
N PRO A 40 -4.00 -6.59 -18.13
CA PRO A 40 -4.84 -7.41 -19.01
C PRO A 40 -5.63 -8.50 -18.27
N PHE A 41 -5.25 -8.84 -17.03
CA PHE A 41 -5.90 -9.85 -16.21
C PHE A 41 -7.00 -9.28 -15.30
N GLY A 42 -7.31 -7.99 -15.42
CA GLY A 42 -8.32 -7.30 -14.61
C GLY A 42 -8.05 -7.47 -13.11
N MET A 43 -9.08 -7.82 -12.33
CA MET A 43 -8.98 -7.99 -10.88
C MET A 43 -7.97 -9.05 -10.43
N TYR A 44 -7.80 -10.12 -11.20
CA TYR A 44 -6.78 -11.14 -10.89
C TYR A 44 -5.36 -10.56 -11.03
N GLY A 45 -5.18 -9.64 -11.99
CA GLY A 45 -3.95 -8.88 -12.15
C GLY A 45 -3.66 -8.00 -10.94
N SER A 46 -4.67 -7.27 -10.45
CA SER A 46 -4.55 -6.45 -9.24
C SER A 46 -4.21 -7.29 -8.00
N LEU A 47 -4.92 -8.42 -7.82
CA LEU A 47 -4.64 -9.35 -6.73
C LEU A 47 -3.21 -9.90 -6.79
N LEU A 48 -2.76 -10.29 -7.99
CA LEU A 48 -1.39 -10.78 -8.18
C LEU A 48 -0.36 -9.68 -7.93
N GLY A 49 -0.64 -8.43 -8.33
CA GLY A 49 0.18 -7.27 -8.04
C GLY A 49 0.40 -7.10 -6.53
N GLU A 50 -0.66 -7.14 -5.74
CA GLU A 50 -0.60 -7.10 -4.27
C GLU A 50 0.22 -8.26 -3.69
N LEU A 51 -0.06 -9.49 -4.12
CA LEU A 51 0.66 -10.67 -3.64
C LEU A 51 2.16 -10.66 -4.01
N LEU A 52 2.53 -10.01 -5.11
CA LEU A 52 3.94 -9.78 -5.45
C LEU A 52 4.61 -8.85 -4.44
N LEU A 53 3.92 -7.82 -3.93
CA LEU A 53 4.46 -6.95 -2.87
C LEU A 53 4.73 -7.72 -1.59
N PHE A 54 3.82 -8.60 -1.20
CA PHE A 54 4.05 -9.54 -0.10
C PHE A 54 5.29 -10.41 -0.35
N GLY A 55 5.41 -10.97 -1.56
CA GLY A 55 6.55 -11.78 -1.97
C GLY A 55 7.88 -11.02 -1.90
N VAL A 56 7.90 -9.75 -2.34
CA VAL A 56 9.06 -8.87 -2.27
C VAL A 56 9.43 -8.56 -0.83
N ALA A 57 8.46 -8.23 0.02
CA ALA A 57 8.69 -7.92 1.42
C ALA A 57 9.29 -9.13 2.17
N VAL A 58 8.69 -10.31 2.05
CA VAL A 58 9.21 -11.54 2.67
C VAL A 58 10.56 -11.94 2.05
N GLY A 59 10.66 -11.87 0.72
CA GLY A 59 11.88 -12.17 -0.03
C GLY A 59 13.05 -11.29 0.38
N ALA A 60 12.83 -9.99 0.60
CA ALA A 60 13.85 -9.06 1.08
C ALA A 60 14.37 -9.45 2.46
N VAL A 61 13.49 -9.82 3.40
CA VAL A 61 13.91 -10.26 4.74
C VAL A 61 14.77 -11.52 4.65
N LEU A 62 14.36 -12.49 3.82
CA LEU A 62 15.12 -13.72 3.60
C LEU A 62 16.48 -13.44 2.93
N LEU A 63 16.51 -12.61 1.89
CA LEU A 63 17.72 -12.23 1.16
C LEU A 63 18.74 -11.52 2.05
N PHE A 64 18.25 -10.59 2.89
CA PHE A 64 19.09 -9.83 3.82
C PHE A 64 19.39 -10.57 5.13
N GLN A 65 18.95 -11.83 5.26
CA GLN A 65 19.15 -12.66 6.44
C GLN A 65 18.61 -12.00 7.72
N GLY A 66 17.51 -11.25 7.58
CA GLY A 66 16.79 -10.63 8.68
C GLY A 66 16.02 -11.66 9.51
N ASP A 67 15.69 -11.31 10.75
CA ASP A 67 14.84 -12.17 11.57
C ASP A 67 13.35 -12.00 11.24
N LEU A 68 12.77 -12.99 10.57
CA LEU A 68 11.33 -13.06 10.32
C LEU A 68 10.49 -12.93 11.61
N ARG A 69 10.98 -13.38 12.77
CA ARG A 69 10.22 -13.26 14.03
C ARG A 69 10.25 -11.85 14.61
N GLU A 70 11.33 -11.12 14.34
CA GLU A 70 11.47 -9.72 14.73
C GLU A 70 10.66 -8.82 13.79
N VAL A 71 10.75 -9.10 12.48
CA VAL A 71 10.11 -8.34 11.40
C VAL A 71 8.61 -8.61 11.32
N PHE A 72 8.18 -9.86 11.51
CA PHE A 72 6.78 -10.28 11.48
C PHE A 72 6.37 -10.93 12.82
N PRO A 73 6.23 -10.13 13.89
CA PRO A 73 5.89 -10.65 15.21
C PRO A 73 4.41 -11.01 15.30
N LEU A 74 4.03 -12.17 14.74
CA LEU A 74 2.67 -12.70 14.80
C LEU A 74 2.35 -13.15 16.23
N LYS A 75 1.51 -12.37 16.92
CA LYS A 75 1.02 -12.68 18.27
C LYS A 75 -0.48 -12.86 18.23
N LYS A 76 -1.01 -13.76 19.06
CA LYS A 76 -2.46 -13.90 19.24
C LYS A 76 -3.01 -12.61 19.87
N PRO A 77 -3.98 -11.94 19.24
CA PRO A 77 -4.54 -10.73 19.81
C PRO A 77 -5.36 -11.06 21.07
N HIS A 78 -5.26 -10.21 22.09
CA HIS A 78 -6.15 -10.27 23.25
C HIS A 78 -7.52 -9.68 22.87
N PHE A 79 -8.60 -10.12 23.53
CA PHE A 79 -9.95 -9.65 23.21
C PHE A 79 -10.10 -8.12 23.31
N SER A 80 -9.53 -7.50 24.35
CA SER A 80 -9.50 -6.04 24.48
C SER A 80 -8.72 -5.35 23.35
N GLY A 81 -7.72 -6.02 22.78
CA GLY A 81 -6.99 -5.53 21.61
C GLY A 81 -7.87 -5.53 20.37
N ILE A 82 -8.65 -6.59 20.14
CA ILE A 82 -9.61 -6.66 19.03
C ILE A 82 -10.66 -5.56 19.16
N ALA A 83 -11.26 -5.41 20.35
CA ALA A 83 -12.26 -4.38 20.61
C ALA A 83 -11.69 -2.97 20.40
N GLY A 84 -10.46 -2.71 20.87
CA GLY A 84 -9.76 -1.45 20.64
C GLY A 84 -9.49 -1.18 19.16
N THR A 85 -9.05 -2.19 18.40
CA THR A 85 -8.84 -2.06 16.94
C THR A 85 -10.15 -1.73 16.22
N ILE A 86 -11.26 -2.39 16.55
CA ILE A 86 -12.57 -2.09 15.95
C ILE A 86 -12.98 -0.65 16.28
N LEU A 87 -12.81 -0.23 17.54
CA LEU A 87 -13.16 1.14 17.97
C LEU A 87 -12.33 2.20 17.22
N ILE A 88 -11.02 1.99 17.11
CA ILE A 88 -10.14 2.88 16.36
C ILE A 88 -10.53 2.88 14.89
N TRP A 89 -10.79 1.71 14.29
CA TRP A 89 -11.19 1.59 12.89
C TRP A 89 -12.47 2.36 12.59
N VAL A 90 -13.52 2.20 13.41
CA VAL A 90 -14.76 2.98 13.28
C VAL A 90 -14.48 4.48 13.43
N GLY A 91 -13.68 4.87 14.43
CA GLY A 91 -13.32 6.27 14.64
C GLY A 91 -12.57 6.87 13.45
N THR A 92 -11.56 6.18 12.92
CA THR A 92 -10.79 6.62 11.75
C THR A 92 -11.64 6.65 10.49
N PHE A 93 -12.53 5.67 10.30
CA PHE A 93 -13.46 5.64 9.18
C PHE A 93 -14.42 6.84 9.21
N LEU A 94 -14.96 7.20 10.39
CA LEU A 94 -15.80 8.39 10.52
C LEU A 94 -15.01 9.68 10.24
N CYS A 95 -13.76 9.77 10.72
CA CYS A 95 -12.89 10.90 10.39
C CYS A 95 -12.63 10.98 8.88
N GLU A 96 -12.34 9.85 8.23
CA GLU A 96 -12.17 9.74 6.78
C GLU A 96 -13.42 10.23 6.04
N MET A 97 -14.63 9.82 6.45
CA MET A 97 -15.87 10.27 5.82
C MET A 97 -16.06 11.80 5.91
N VAL A 98 -15.70 12.41 7.04
CA VAL A 98 -15.74 13.88 7.19
C VAL A 98 -14.71 14.54 6.29
N LEU A 99 -13.50 13.98 6.18
CA LEU A 99 -12.45 14.49 5.30
C LEU A 99 -12.88 14.37 3.82
N LEU A 100 -13.44 13.24 3.41
CA LEU A 100 -13.98 13.05 2.06
C LEU A 100 -15.12 14.03 1.76
N LEU A 101 -16.00 14.31 2.72
CA LEU A 101 -17.04 15.33 2.58
C LEU A 101 -16.44 16.73 2.39
N ILE A 102 -15.40 17.09 3.15
CA ILE A 102 -14.73 18.38 2.97
C ILE A 102 -14.05 18.44 1.60
N LEU A 103 -13.35 17.38 1.20
CA LEU A 103 -12.67 17.32 -0.10
C LEU A 103 -13.64 17.38 -1.27
N SER A 104 -14.82 16.76 -1.17
CA SER A 104 -15.83 16.80 -2.23
C SER A 104 -16.44 18.19 -2.45
N LEU A 105 -16.31 19.12 -1.50
CA LEU A 105 -16.66 20.53 -1.70
C LEU A 105 -15.69 21.25 -2.66
N PHE A 106 -14.42 20.81 -2.71
CA PHE A 106 -13.37 21.43 -3.51
C PHE A 106 -13.06 20.64 -4.79
N PHE A 107 -13.18 19.31 -4.74
CA PHE A 107 -12.77 18.37 -5.78
C PHE A 107 -13.87 17.32 -6.09
N PRO A 108 -15.12 17.74 -6.41
CA PRO A 108 -16.24 16.83 -6.56
C PRO A 108 -16.05 15.82 -7.70
N GLU A 109 -15.52 16.24 -8.84
CA GLU A 109 -15.32 15.38 -10.02
C GLU A 109 -14.28 14.29 -9.76
N GLN A 110 -13.17 14.62 -9.07
CA GLN A 110 -12.13 13.66 -8.74
C GLN A 110 -12.65 12.57 -7.79
N ILE A 111 -13.44 12.97 -6.78
CA ILE A 111 -14.06 12.03 -5.85
C ILE A 111 -15.07 11.13 -6.57
N LEU A 112 -15.87 11.67 -7.49
CA LEU A 112 -16.82 10.89 -8.29
C LEU A 112 -16.10 9.89 -9.22
N GLU A 113 -15.04 10.32 -9.92
CA GLU A 113 -14.26 9.44 -10.80
C GLU A 113 -13.66 8.25 -10.04
N VAL A 114 -13.06 8.50 -8.86
CA VAL A 114 -12.50 7.44 -8.00
C VAL A 114 -13.59 6.50 -7.51
N ASN A 115 -14.74 7.03 -7.06
CA ASN A 115 -15.86 6.23 -6.59
C ASN A 115 -16.47 5.35 -7.69
N ASP A 116 -16.65 5.89 -8.89
CA ASP A 116 -17.21 5.16 -10.03
C ASP A 116 -16.23 4.07 -10.51
N GLY A 117 -14.93 4.39 -10.56
CA GLY A 117 -13.89 3.42 -10.86
C GLY A 117 -13.85 2.27 -9.85
N LEU A 118 -13.91 2.57 -8.55
CA LEU A 118 -13.96 1.55 -7.50
C LEU A 118 -15.25 0.72 -7.55
N SER A 119 -16.41 1.37 -7.72
CA SER A 119 -17.71 0.72 -7.81
C SER A 119 -17.79 -0.23 -9.01
N SER A 120 -17.30 0.22 -10.18
CA SER A 120 -17.21 -0.60 -11.38
C SER A 120 -16.27 -1.80 -11.19
N SER A 121 -15.14 -1.60 -10.50
CA SER A 121 -14.17 -2.66 -10.21
C SER A 121 -14.74 -3.72 -9.27
N ILE A 122 -15.49 -3.30 -8.25
CA ILE A 122 -16.16 -4.22 -7.31
C ILE A 122 -17.30 -4.98 -8.02
N ALA A 123 -18.05 -4.31 -8.89
CA ALA A 123 -19.17 -4.90 -9.63
C ALA A 123 -18.74 -5.83 -10.78
N ALA A 124 -17.49 -5.71 -11.26
CA ALA A 124 -16.98 -6.48 -12.39
C ALA A 124 -16.77 -7.98 -12.10
N GLY A 125 -16.75 -8.40 -10.83
CA GLY A 125 -16.44 -9.76 -10.44
C GLY A 125 -17.32 -10.31 -9.31
N PRO A 126 -17.16 -11.60 -8.96
CA PRO A 126 -17.83 -12.17 -7.81
C PRO A 126 -17.47 -11.42 -6.53
N PHE A 127 -18.45 -11.18 -5.65
CA PHE A 127 -18.25 -10.44 -4.39
C PHE A 127 -17.01 -10.91 -3.61
N LEU A 128 -16.79 -12.23 -3.53
CA LEU A 128 -15.64 -12.77 -2.78
C LEU A 128 -14.29 -12.37 -3.39
N LEU A 129 -14.18 -12.34 -4.72
CA LEU A 129 -12.97 -11.88 -5.40
C LEU A 129 -12.73 -10.40 -5.14
N SER A 130 -13.78 -9.57 -5.21
CA SER A 130 -13.71 -8.14 -4.92
C SER A 130 -13.32 -7.87 -3.48
N PHE A 131 -13.95 -8.57 -2.55
CA PHE A 131 -13.66 -8.46 -1.13
C PHE A 131 -12.21 -8.86 -0.81
N VAL A 132 -11.72 -9.97 -1.37
CA VAL A 132 -10.33 -10.39 -1.17
C VAL A 132 -9.37 -9.39 -1.79
N THR A 133 -9.62 -8.95 -3.02
CA THR A 133 -8.68 -8.10 -3.79
C THR A 133 -8.60 -6.68 -3.24
N VAL A 134 -9.73 -6.11 -2.82
CA VAL A 134 -9.82 -4.69 -2.41
C VAL A 134 -9.67 -4.51 -0.90
N ALA A 135 -10.13 -5.46 -0.08
CA ALA A 135 -10.10 -5.31 1.37
C ALA A 135 -9.03 -6.15 2.07
N ILE A 136 -8.94 -7.46 1.76
CA ILE A 136 -8.05 -8.36 2.51
C ILE A 136 -6.61 -8.27 2.04
N SER A 137 -6.38 -8.40 0.74
CA SER A 137 -5.03 -8.47 0.19
C SER A 137 -4.21 -7.21 0.48
N PRO A 138 -4.71 -5.97 0.25
CA PRO A 138 -3.95 -4.76 0.57
C PRO A 138 -3.64 -4.68 2.07
N ALA A 139 -4.62 -4.95 2.93
CA ALA A 139 -4.42 -4.92 4.39
C ALA A 139 -3.28 -5.85 4.87
N ILE A 140 -3.16 -7.05 4.28
CA ILE A 140 -2.07 -7.99 4.62
C ILE A 140 -0.74 -7.55 3.97
N CYS A 141 -0.76 -7.22 2.68
CA CYS A 141 0.45 -6.91 1.92
C CYS A 141 1.10 -5.62 2.41
N GLU A 142 0.31 -4.58 2.68
CA GLU A 142 0.76 -3.31 3.23
C GLU A 142 1.31 -3.48 4.65
N GLU A 143 0.66 -4.27 5.51
CA GLU A 143 1.17 -4.53 6.86
C GLU A 143 2.54 -5.22 6.82
N VAL A 144 2.72 -6.20 5.91
CA VAL A 144 3.99 -6.92 5.74
C VAL A 144 5.07 -6.01 5.14
N LEU A 145 4.73 -5.21 4.13
CA LEU A 145 5.67 -4.29 3.49
C LEU A 145 6.05 -3.13 4.42
N PHE A 146 5.06 -2.37 4.91
CA PHE A 146 5.30 -1.17 5.70
C PHE A 146 5.65 -1.48 7.14
N ARG A 147 4.78 -2.14 7.91
CA ARG A 147 5.06 -2.38 9.34
C ARG A 147 6.14 -3.42 9.52
N GLY A 148 6.05 -4.49 8.73
CA GLY A 148 7.05 -5.53 8.70
C GLY A 148 8.39 -4.97 8.27
N THR A 149 8.63 -4.74 6.99
CA THR A 149 9.99 -4.42 6.52
C THR A 149 10.43 -2.99 6.82
N PHE A 150 9.62 -1.98 6.48
CA PHE A 150 10.05 -0.59 6.53
C PHE A 150 10.16 -0.06 7.97
N VAL A 151 9.08 -0.11 8.75
CA VAL A 151 9.05 0.38 10.14
C VAL A 151 10.04 -0.39 11.01
N SER A 152 10.16 -1.72 10.86
CA SER A 152 11.16 -2.49 11.60
C SER A 152 12.59 -2.07 11.27
N SER A 153 12.87 -1.62 10.04
CA SER A 153 14.18 -1.09 9.67
C SER A 153 14.50 0.28 10.32
N LEU A 154 13.48 1.05 10.68
CA LEU A 154 13.61 2.36 11.36
C LEU A 154 13.62 2.22 12.88
N ARG A 155 12.93 1.20 13.40
CA ARG A 155 12.77 0.96 14.84
C ARG A 155 14.12 0.74 15.51
N GLY A 156 14.31 1.37 16.67
CA GLY A 156 15.58 1.31 17.43
C GLY A 156 16.68 2.23 16.89
N ARG A 157 16.46 2.92 15.76
CA ARG A 157 17.40 3.89 15.18
C ARG A 157 16.86 5.31 15.15
N LEU A 158 15.55 5.47 14.96
CA LEU A 158 14.86 6.76 15.00
C LEU A 158 13.92 6.84 16.21
N GLY A 159 13.61 8.08 16.63
CA GLY A 159 12.62 8.34 17.68
C GLY A 159 11.20 7.95 17.25
N LYS A 160 10.37 7.53 18.21
CA LYS A 160 9.00 7.01 17.95
C LYS A 160 8.14 7.93 17.06
N TRP A 161 8.22 9.24 17.28
CA TRP A 161 7.47 10.24 16.52
C TRP A 161 7.99 10.39 15.09
N ALA A 162 9.32 10.36 14.92
CA ALA A 162 9.93 10.40 13.59
C ALA A 162 9.54 9.16 12.78
N VAL A 163 9.57 7.96 13.39
CA VAL A 163 9.11 6.73 12.74
C VAL A 163 7.66 6.86 12.29
N LEU A 164 6.76 7.31 13.18
CA LEU A 164 5.33 7.45 12.89
C LEU A 164 5.04 8.45 11.77
N LEU A 165 5.67 9.63 11.81
CA LEU A 165 5.50 10.67 10.79
C LEU A 165 6.07 10.24 9.44
N ILE A 166 7.30 9.72 9.41
CA ILE A 166 7.95 9.27 8.17
C ILE A 166 7.16 8.11 7.54
N SER A 167 6.77 7.12 8.33
CA SER A 167 5.99 5.99 7.81
C SER A 167 4.62 6.43 7.33
N GLY A 168 3.94 7.32 8.07
CA GLY A 168 2.62 7.82 7.68
C GLY A 168 2.66 8.62 6.38
N CYS A 169 3.63 9.52 6.22
CA CYS A 169 3.80 10.31 4.99
C CYS A 169 4.10 9.41 3.78
N ILE A 170 5.06 8.48 3.90
CA ILE A 170 5.42 7.59 2.78
C ILE A 170 4.26 6.65 2.45
N PHE A 171 3.56 6.12 3.45
CA PHE A 171 2.35 5.32 3.24
C PHE A 171 1.29 6.09 2.46
N GLY A 172 1.00 7.35 2.85
CA GLY A 172 0.08 8.21 2.11
C GLY A 172 0.52 8.46 0.66
N MET A 173 1.82 8.61 0.39
CA MET A 173 2.35 8.73 -0.98
C MET A 173 2.13 7.46 -1.82
N PHE A 174 2.09 6.27 -1.20
CA PHE A 174 1.84 5.00 -1.88
C PHE A 174 0.38 4.82 -2.33
N HIS A 175 -0.55 5.64 -1.85
CA HIS A 175 -1.92 5.68 -2.38
C HIS A 175 -2.05 6.53 -3.66
N GLY A 176 -0.94 7.08 -4.18
CA GLY A 176 -0.85 7.58 -5.55
C GLY A 176 -1.49 8.95 -5.83
N ASP A 177 -2.37 9.43 -4.96
CA ASP A 177 -3.05 10.72 -5.16
C ASP A 177 -2.11 11.92 -5.10
N VAL A 178 -0.95 11.81 -4.44
CA VAL A 178 0.04 12.90 -4.42
C VAL A 178 0.50 13.26 -5.85
N PHE A 179 0.64 12.28 -6.74
CA PHE A 179 1.06 12.55 -8.12
C PHE A 179 -0.09 13.12 -8.97
N ARG A 180 -1.35 12.71 -8.73
CA ARG A 180 -2.54 13.33 -9.36
C ARG A 180 -2.73 14.78 -8.87
N PHE A 181 -2.54 15.02 -7.58
CA PHE A 181 -2.71 16.34 -6.96
C PHE A 181 -1.70 17.38 -7.48
N PHE A 182 -0.45 16.96 -7.78
CA PHE A 182 0.56 17.85 -8.38
C PHE A 182 0.49 17.91 -9.91
N SER A 183 0.18 16.82 -10.63
CA SER A 183 0.02 16.87 -12.09
C SER A 183 -1.15 17.74 -12.55
N ASP A 184 -2.23 17.86 -11.77
CA ASP A 184 -3.32 18.77 -12.10
C ASP A 184 -3.08 20.22 -11.64
N SER A 185 -2.10 20.46 -10.76
CA SER A 185 -1.69 21.84 -10.42
C SER A 185 -1.00 22.54 -11.59
N ASP A 186 -0.43 21.77 -12.54
CA ASP A 186 0.06 22.28 -13.82
C ASP A 186 -1.08 22.71 -14.77
N ARG A 187 -2.32 22.24 -14.53
CA ARG A 187 -3.51 22.60 -15.31
C ARG A 187 -4.18 23.88 -14.84
N TRP A 188 -3.77 24.41 -13.69
CA TRP A 188 -4.21 25.72 -13.15
C TRP A 188 -3.38 26.90 -13.67
N GLY A 189 -2.43 26.67 -14.58
CA GLY A 189 -1.67 27.72 -15.28
C GLY A 189 -2.08 27.96 -16.74
N ASP A 190 -2.91 27.09 -17.31
CA ASP A 190 -3.26 27.09 -18.74
C ASP A 190 -4.78 27.28 -18.96
N ASP A 191 -5.38 28.26 -18.32
CA ASP A 191 -6.66 28.85 -18.74
C ASP A 191 -6.42 29.79 -19.93
N GLY A 192 -6.07 29.19 -21.07
CA GLY A 192 -5.95 29.93 -22.32
C GLY A 192 -5.29 29.15 -23.44
N ILE A 193 -6.03 28.21 -24.05
CA ILE A 193 -6.13 27.94 -25.49
C ILE A 193 -6.69 26.52 -25.69
N SER A 194 -7.91 26.45 -26.22
CA SER A 194 -8.47 25.24 -26.79
C SER A 194 -7.57 24.70 -27.92
N VAL A 195 -7.50 23.38 -28.12
CA VAL A 195 -7.75 22.70 -29.41
C VAL A 195 -7.37 21.20 -29.37
N VAL A 196 -8.28 20.38 -29.89
CA VAL A 196 -8.27 18.91 -30.16
C VAL A 196 -8.40 18.01 -28.92
N GLY A 197 -9.42 17.17 -28.76
CA GLY A 197 -10.40 16.67 -29.71
C GLY A 197 -10.77 15.25 -29.30
N ASN A 198 -11.96 15.12 -28.71
CA ASN A 198 -12.88 14.00 -28.82
C ASN A 198 -12.30 12.66 -29.33
N ARG A 199 -12.11 11.69 -28.43
CA ARG A 199 -12.27 10.28 -28.80
C ARG A 199 -13.03 9.52 -27.73
N LYS A 200 -14.34 9.78 -27.72
CA LYS A 200 -15.37 8.86 -27.23
C LYS A 200 -15.29 7.53 -28.02
N TYR A 201 -15.41 6.41 -27.31
CA TYR A 201 -15.72 5.04 -27.77
C TYR A 201 -14.87 4.43 -28.90
N VAL A 202 -14.06 3.41 -28.58
CA VAL A 202 -13.89 2.20 -29.41
C VAL A 202 -13.52 1.02 -28.51
N LEU A 203 -14.47 0.07 -28.40
CA LEU A 203 -14.38 -1.37 -28.05
C LEU A 203 -13.73 -1.79 -26.72
#